data_AF-A0A4P7LHF0-F1
#
_entry.id   AF-A0A4P7LHF0-F1
#
_cell.length_a   1.000
_cell.length_b   1.000
_cell.length_c   1.000
_cell.angle_alpha   90.00
_cell.angle_beta   90.00
_cell.angle_gamma   90.00
#
_symmetry.space_group_name_H-M   'P 1'
#
loop_
_entity.id
_entity.type
_entity.pdbx_description
1 polymer ?
#
loop_
_entity_poly.entity_id
_entity_poly.type
_entity_poly.pdbx_seq_one_letter_code
_entity_poly.pdbx_strand_id
1 'polypeptide(L)'
;MSDAKRETQRTLAEKVSTSRALRLSVPPEARPAPVNRRDWLRQRKEQLQAARAAARKRRELLRAEIMSAVQDIAREERAAARLEAERLKAETRTAQAFAREDARAAAKFERGQPARPTNKRKTLSNEKRKLVSYGDLLRMRG
;
A
#
# COMPACT_ATOMS: atom_id res chain seq x y z
N MET A 1 13.73 57.25 -12.51
CA MET A 1 13.97 56.32 -11.38
C MET A 1 14.36 57.01 -10.07
N SER A 2 14.70 58.31 -10.06
CA SER A 2 15.17 59.03 -8.86
C SER A 2 14.06 59.55 -7.96
N ASP A 3 12.89 59.87 -8.52
CA ASP A 3 11.78 60.49 -7.77
C ASP A 3 11.04 59.50 -6.88
N ALA A 4 10.86 58.25 -7.33
CA ALA A 4 10.24 57.17 -6.53
C ALA A 4 11.02 56.88 -5.22
N LYS A 5 12.35 57.02 -5.23
CA LYS A 5 13.18 56.87 -4.02
C LYS A 5 13.03 58.06 -3.06
N ARG A 6 12.79 59.26 -3.58
CA ARG A 6 12.53 60.46 -2.76
C ARG A 6 11.13 60.43 -2.15
N GLU A 7 10.13 59.96 -2.88
CA GLU A 7 8.75 59.81 -2.38
C GLU A 7 8.64 58.74 -1.29
N THR A 8 9.31 57.60 -1.45
CA THR A 8 9.38 56.57 -0.40
C THR A 8 10.04 57.08 0.88
N GLN A 9 11.09 57.90 0.78
CA GLN A 9 11.70 58.52 1.96
C GLN A 9 10.78 59.55 2.63
N ARG A 10 10.06 60.37 1.85
CA ARG A 10 9.09 61.35 2.38
C ARG A 10 7.94 60.68 3.11
N THR A 11 7.34 59.65 2.52
CA THR A 11 6.25 58.89 3.16
C THR A 11 6.70 58.17 4.44
N LEU A 12 7.96 57.69 4.50
CA LEU A 12 8.53 57.13 5.73
C LEU A 12 8.70 58.20 6.81
N ALA A 13 9.18 59.40 6.45
CA ALA A 13 9.32 60.51 7.38
C ALA A 13 7.96 60.99 7.93
N GLU A 14 6.94 61.08 7.07
CA GLU A 14 5.56 61.41 7.46
C GLU A 14 4.96 60.36 8.40
N LYS A 15 5.19 59.06 8.13
CA LYS A 15 4.75 57.95 9.01
C LYS A 15 5.44 57.99 10.37
N VAL A 16 6.73 58.33 10.41
CA VAL A 16 7.46 58.50 11.69
C VAL A 16 6.95 59.71 12.46
N SER A 17 6.68 60.82 11.76
CA SER A 17 6.14 62.04 12.36
C SER A 17 4.74 61.82 12.95
N THR A 18 3.84 61.20 12.19
CA THR A 18 2.48 60.86 12.65
C THR A 18 2.50 59.88 13.81
N SER A 19 3.33 58.82 13.77
CA SER A 19 3.50 57.90 14.89
C SER A 19 4.05 58.60 16.14
N ARG A 20 4.97 59.55 16.00
CA ARG A 20 5.49 60.35 17.11
C ARG A 20 4.41 61.27 17.69
N ALA A 21 3.62 61.94 16.86
CA ALA A 21 2.51 62.79 17.30
C ALA A 21 1.45 61.98 18.08
N LEU A 22 1.06 60.81 17.59
CA LEU A 22 0.12 59.89 18.26
C LEU A 22 0.65 59.36 19.59
N ARG A 23 1.97 59.17 19.74
CA ARG A 23 2.55 58.83 21.05
C ARG A 23 2.49 60.00 22.02
N LEU A 24 2.68 61.23 21.53
CA LEU A 24 2.68 62.42 22.37
C LEU A 24 1.27 62.84 22.81
N SER A 25 0.22 62.47 22.07
CA SER A 25 -1.18 62.69 22.45
C SER A 25 -1.65 61.81 23.60
N VAL A 26 -0.91 60.75 23.95
CA VAL A 26 -1.21 59.86 25.09
C VAL A 26 -0.41 60.31 26.32
N PRO A 27 -1.01 60.34 27.53
CA PRO A 27 -0.29 60.63 28.78
C PRO A 27 0.94 59.72 28.96
N PRO A 28 2.06 60.23 29.51
CA PRO A 28 3.32 59.49 29.60
C PRO A 28 3.20 58.17 30.39
N GLU A 29 2.33 58.12 31.39
CA GLU A 29 2.06 56.94 32.22
C GLU A 29 1.38 55.80 31.46
N ALA A 30 0.65 56.11 30.39
CA ALA A 30 -0.03 55.14 29.53
C ALA A 30 0.78 54.77 28.28
N ARG A 31 2.01 55.28 28.12
CA ARG A 31 2.86 54.97 26.97
C ARG A 31 3.56 53.62 27.21
N PRO A 32 3.47 52.66 26.26
CA PRO A 32 4.30 51.47 26.34
C PRO A 32 5.77 51.89 26.31
N ALA A 33 6.57 51.30 27.20
CA ALA A 33 8.00 51.59 27.29
C ALA A 33 8.66 51.43 25.91
N PRO A 34 9.55 52.35 25.50
CA PRO A 34 10.23 52.25 24.22
C PRO A 34 11.07 50.97 24.21
N VAL A 35 10.63 49.97 23.44
CA VAL A 35 11.37 48.72 23.30
C VAL A 35 12.64 49.00 22.52
N ASN A 36 13.79 48.76 23.14
CA ASN A 36 15.08 48.83 22.47
C ASN A 36 15.08 47.83 21.31
N ARG A 37 15.26 48.33 20.08
CA ARG A 37 15.25 47.52 18.85
C ARG A 37 16.23 46.35 18.92
N ARG A 38 17.38 46.52 19.58
CA ARG A 38 18.39 45.47 19.74
C ARG A 38 17.86 44.33 20.62
N ASP A 39 17.22 44.66 21.73
CA ASP A 39 16.70 43.67 22.68
C ASP A 39 15.49 42.95 22.09
N TRP A 40 14.62 43.67 21.38
CA TRP A 40 13.52 43.06 20.61
C TRP A 40 14.02 42.03 19.58
N LEU A 41 15.08 42.36 18.84
CA LEU A 41 15.68 41.44 17.87
C LEU A 41 16.34 40.23 18.55
N ARG A 42 16.96 40.40 19.72
CA ARG A 42 17.52 39.30 20.52
C ARG A 42 16.43 38.34 20.97
N GLN A 43 15.38 38.87 21.62
CA GLN A 43 14.21 38.10 22.04
C GLN A 43 13.57 37.35 20.86
N ARG A 44 13.43 38.01 19.71
CA ARG A 44 12.84 37.37 18.53
C ARG A 44 13.71 36.24 17.98
N LYS A 45 15.04 36.38 18.02
CA LYS A 45 15.98 35.31 17.64
C LYS A 45 15.91 34.14 18.61
N GLU A 46 15.89 34.41 19.91
CA GLU A 46 15.77 33.39 20.95
C GLU A 46 14.45 32.62 20.83
N GLN A 47 13.33 33.30 20.64
CA GLN A 47 12.03 32.68 20.37
C GLN A 47 12.10 31.74 19.14
N LEU A 48 12.75 32.20 18.07
CA LEU A 48 12.87 31.41 16.84
C LEU A 48 13.76 30.18 17.04
N GLN A 49 14.85 30.32 17.81
CA GLN A 49 15.71 29.20 18.18
C GLN A 49 14.99 28.19 19.07
N ALA A 50 14.24 28.65 20.07
CA ALA A 50 13.43 27.80 20.93
C ALA A 50 12.36 27.03 20.13
N ALA A 51 11.67 27.71 19.22
CA ALA A 51 10.69 27.08 18.34
C ALA A 51 11.34 26.01 17.43
N ARG A 52 12.53 26.28 16.88
CA ARG A 52 13.30 25.29 16.10
C ARG A 52 13.70 24.09 16.94
N ALA A 53 14.15 24.31 18.17
CA ALA A 53 14.52 23.22 19.08
C ALA A 53 13.31 22.36 19.46
N ALA A 54 12.16 22.97 19.76
CA ALA A 54 10.92 22.26 20.04
C ALA A 54 10.43 21.45 18.83
N ALA A 55 10.51 22.01 17.61
CA ALA A 55 10.16 21.31 16.39
C ALA A 55 11.07 20.10 16.13
N ARG A 56 12.37 20.22 16.40
CA ARG A 56 13.32 19.08 16.31
C ARG A 56 12.96 17.98 17.29
N LYS A 57 12.72 18.31 18.57
CA LYS A 57 12.29 17.35 19.58
C LYS A 57 11.00 16.63 19.17
N ARG A 58 10.01 17.36 18.66
CA ARG A 58 8.76 16.77 18.17
C ARG A 58 9.00 15.81 17.00
N ARG A 59 9.89 16.17 16.06
CA ARG A 59 10.26 15.29 14.94
C ARG A 59 10.96 14.02 15.42
N GLU A 60 11.85 14.13 16.40
CA GLU A 60 12.56 12.98 16.98
C GLU A 60 11.59 12.02 17.67
N LEU A 61 10.65 12.56 18.47
CA LEU A 61 9.58 11.77 19.09
C LEU A 61 8.72 11.05 18.05
N LEU A 62 8.22 11.78 17.04
CA LEU A 62 7.44 11.18 15.95
C LEU A 62 8.21 10.10 15.20
N ARG A 63 9.53 10.31 14.98
CA ARG A 63 10.37 9.30 14.34
C ARG A 63 10.48 8.05 15.21
N ALA A 64 10.64 8.19 16.52
CA ALA A 64 10.69 7.07 17.44
C ALA A 64 9.35 6.30 17.47
N GLU A 65 8.22 7.01 17.53
CA GLU A 65 6.88 6.44 17.47
C GLU A 65 6.65 5.65 16.18
N ILE A 66 6.99 6.24 15.01
CA ILE A 66 6.88 5.55 13.72
C ILE A 66 7.74 4.29 13.68
N MET A 67 8.99 4.36 14.15
CA MET A 67 9.87 3.19 14.16
C MET A 67 9.35 2.10 15.09
N SER A 68 8.75 2.44 16.22
CA SER A 68 8.08 1.47 17.10
C SER A 68 6.90 0.82 16.41
N ALA A 69 6.00 1.63 15.83
CA ALA A 69 4.82 1.13 15.13
C ALA A 69 5.19 0.19 13.97
N VAL A 70 6.23 0.51 13.20
CA VAL A 70 6.74 -0.36 12.13
C VAL A 70 7.25 -1.69 12.68
N GLN A 71 7.91 -1.71 13.84
CA GLN A 71 8.39 -2.95 14.45
C GLN A 71 7.22 -3.81 14.93
N ASP A 72 6.19 -3.20 15.51
CA ASP A 72 5.01 -3.90 15.99
C ASP A 72 4.22 -4.51 14.82
N ILE A 73 3.98 -3.74 13.75
CA ILE A 73 3.38 -4.25 12.51
C ILE A 73 4.19 -5.42 11.96
N ALA A 74 5.53 -5.30 11.88
CA ALA A 74 6.37 -6.38 11.39
C ALA A 74 6.33 -7.64 12.29
N ARG A 75 6.00 -7.53 13.58
CA ARG A 75 5.80 -8.69 14.46
C ARG A 75 4.42 -9.31 14.21
N GLU A 76 3.39 -8.48 14.08
CA GLU A 76 2.02 -8.90 13.76
C GLU A 76 1.94 -9.62 12.41
N GLU A 77 2.57 -9.06 11.37
CA GLU A 77 2.61 -9.69 10.04
C GLU A 77 3.32 -11.04 10.06
N ARG A 78 4.43 -11.17 10.83
CA ARG A 78 5.10 -12.47 11.00
C ARG A 78 4.23 -13.48 11.74
N ALA A 79 3.46 -13.03 12.75
CA ALA A 79 2.53 -13.90 13.46
C ALA A 79 1.38 -14.34 12.56
N ALA A 80 0.79 -13.42 11.81
CA ALA A 80 -0.24 -13.71 10.82
C ALA A 80 0.25 -14.70 9.75
N ALA A 81 1.44 -14.49 9.20
CA ALA A 81 2.04 -15.39 8.22
C ALA A 81 2.27 -16.81 8.77
N ARG A 82 2.62 -16.95 10.06
CA ARG A 82 2.74 -18.28 10.71
C ARG A 82 1.39 -18.97 10.81
N LEU A 83 0.36 -18.24 11.24
CA LEU A 83 -1.01 -18.78 11.35
C LEU A 83 -1.57 -19.17 9.98
N GLU A 84 -1.34 -18.36 8.94
CA GLU A 84 -1.75 -18.72 7.58
C GLU A 84 -1.00 -19.95 7.06
N ALA A 85 0.31 -20.05 7.31
CA ALA A 85 1.07 -21.25 6.95
C ALA A 85 0.55 -22.50 7.68
N GLU A 86 0.12 -22.38 8.94
CA GLU A 86 -0.51 -23.46 9.68
C GLU A 86 -1.88 -23.85 9.10
N ARG A 87 -2.70 -22.87 8.71
CA ARG A 87 -3.97 -23.12 8.01
C ARG A 87 -3.76 -23.87 6.69
N LEU A 88 -2.82 -23.43 5.86
CA LEU A 88 -2.48 -24.11 4.61
C LEU A 88 -1.96 -25.54 4.83
N LYS A 89 -1.18 -25.77 5.89
CA LYS A 89 -0.76 -27.13 6.29
C LYS A 89 -1.93 -27.99 6.72
N ALA A 90 -2.92 -27.43 7.41
CA ALA A 90 -4.13 -28.15 7.77
C ALA A 90 -4.98 -28.48 6.54
N GLU A 91 -5.19 -27.52 5.63
CA GLU A 91 -5.94 -27.70 4.38
C GLU A 91 -5.30 -28.75 3.47
N THR A 92 -3.97 -28.76 3.36
CA THR A 92 -3.27 -29.78 2.56
C THR A 92 -3.41 -31.17 3.16
N ARG A 93 -3.40 -31.30 4.50
CA ARG A 93 -3.64 -32.58 5.18
C ARG A 93 -5.08 -33.07 4.99
N THR A 94 -6.06 -32.19 5.08
CA THR A 94 -7.48 -32.55 4.85
C THR A 94 -7.69 -32.95 3.39
N ALA A 95 -7.16 -32.19 2.43
CA ALA A 95 -7.20 -32.53 1.01
C ALA A 95 -6.56 -33.90 0.72
N GLN A 96 -5.42 -34.20 1.34
CA GLN A 96 -4.78 -35.52 1.22
C GLN A 96 -5.63 -36.64 1.82
N ALA A 97 -6.32 -36.39 2.95
CA ALA A 97 -7.21 -37.37 3.56
C ALA A 97 -8.39 -37.69 2.64
N PHE A 98 -9.06 -36.67 2.09
CA PHE A 98 -10.14 -36.85 1.13
C PHE A 98 -9.69 -37.57 -0.14
N ALA A 99 -8.54 -37.20 -0.71
CA ALA A 99 -8.00 -37.89 -1.88
C ALA A 99 -7.73 -39.39 -1.63
N ARG A 100 -7.29 -39.77 -0.41
CA ARG A 100 -7.11 -41.17 -0.03
C ARG A 100 -8.43 -41.90 0.14
N GLU A 101 -9.45 -41.24 0.67
CA GLU A 101 -10.80 -41.79 0.80
C GLU A 101 -11.44 -42.01 -0.57
N ASP A 102 -11.32 -41.04 -1.47
CA ASP A 102 -11.79 -41.14 -2.85
C ASP A 102 -11.08 -42.28 -3.60
N ALA A 103 -9.76 -42.42 -3.45
CA ALA A 103 -9.01 -43.52 -4.04
C ALA A 103 -9.48 -44.89 -3.51
N ARG A 104 -9.80 -44.98 -2.20
CA ARG A 104 -10.37 -46.20 -1.60
C ARG A 104 -11.77 -46.49 -2.12
N ALA A 105 -12.61 -45.48 -2.28
CA ALA A 105 -13.95 -45.61 -2.84
C ALA A 105 -13.89 -46.07 -4.31
N ALA A 106 -13.01 -45.47 -5.12
CA ALA A 106 -12.75 -45.88 -6.50
C ALA A 106 -12.26 -47.33 -6.59
N ALA A 107 -11.31 -47.73 -5.75
CA ALA A 107 -10.82 -49.12 -5.73
C ALA A 107 -11.91 -50.15 -5.34
N LYS A 108 -12.82 -49.79 -4.43
CA LYS A 108 -13.98 -50.63 -4.10
C LYS A 108 -14.95 -50.73 -5.28
N PHE A 109 -15.20 -49.62 -5.98
CA PHE A 109 -16.04 -49.61 -7.17
C PHE A 109 -15.46 -50.51 -8.27
N GLU A 110 -14.16 -50.42 -8.56
CA GLU A 110 -13.49 -51.27 -9.55
C GLU A 110 -13.53 -52.76 -9.16
N ARG A 111 -13.33 -53.10 -7.87
CA ARG A 111 -13.46 -54.49 -7.40
C ARG A 111 -14.89 -55.03 -7.45
N GLY A 112 -15.89 -54.15 -7.34
CA GLY A 112 -17.31 -54.50 -7.43
C GLY A 112 -17.84 -54.60 -8.86
N GLN A 113 -17.07 -54.18 -9.87
CA GLN A 113 -17.45 -54.34 -11.27
C GLN A 113 -17.34 -55.83 -11.65
N PRO A 114 -18.44 -56.48 -12.09
CA PRO A 114 -18.34 -57.82 -12.65
C PRO A 114 -17.41 -57.73 -13.86
N ALA A 115 -16.40 -58.61 -13.89
CA ALA A 115 -15.44 -58.67 -15.00
C ALA A 115 -16.22 -58.70 -16.32
N ARG A 116 -16.19 -57.58 -17.04
CA ARG A 116 -16.88 -57.46 -18.32
C ARG A 116 -16.35 -58.61 -19.17
N PRO A 117 -17.21 -59.54 -19.65
CA PRO A 117 -16.72 -60.72 -20.33
C PRO A 117 -15.83 -60.26 -21.47
N THR A 118 -14.61 -60.79 -21.51
CA THR A 118 -13.60 -60.51 -22.53
C THR A 118 -14.30 -60.43 -23.87
N ASN A 119 -14.24 -59.26 -24.50
CA ASN A 119 -14.95 -58.97 -25.74
C ASN A 119 -14.41 -59.94 -26.79
N LYS A 120 -15.05 -61.12 -26.93
CA LYS A 120 -14.76 -62.11 -27.95
C LYS A 120 -15.15 -61.44 -29.25
N ARG A 121 -14.21 -60.68 -29.83
CA ARG A 121 -14.30 -60.19 -31.20
C ARG A 121 -14.58 -61.42 -32.06
N LYS A 122 -15.82 -61.54 -32.53
CA LYS A 122 -16.15 -62.45 -33.62
C LYS A 122 -15.34 -61.97 -34.81
N THR A 123 -14.25 -62.66 -35.11
CA THR A 123 -13.60 -62.56 -36.41
C THR A 123 -14.65 -62.96 -37.43
N LEU A 124 -15.13 -61.99 -38.21
CA LEU A 124 -15.97 -62.27 -39.37
C LEU A 124 -15.16 -63.18 -40.28
N SER A 125 -15.71 -64.37 -40.54
CA SER A 125 -15.12 -65.35 -41.45
C SER A 125 -14.84 -64.68 -42.79
N ASN A 126 -13.69 -65.02 -43.36
CA ASN A 126 -13.17 -64.54 -44.65
C ASN A 126 -14.04 -65.08 -45.82
N GLU A 127 -15.34 -64.77 -45.81
CA GLU A 127 -16.23 -65.04 -46.92
C GLU A 127 -15.94 -64.03 -48.04
N LYS A 128 -15.58 -64.56 -49.21
CA LYS A 128 -15.16 -63.87 -50.43
C LYS A 128 -16.27 -63.01 -51.06
N ARG A 129 -16.92 -62.13 -50.30
CA ARG A 129 -17.77 -61.07 -50.85
C ARG A 129 -16.91 -59.82 -50.96
N LYS A 130 -16.72 -59.33 -52.20
CA LYS A 130 -15.96 -58.12 -52.51
C LYS A 130 -16.59 -56.93 -51.79
N LEU A 131 -16.15 -56.65 -50.57
CA LEU A 131 -16.40 -55.37 -49.92
C LEU A 131 -15.56 -54.35 -50.66
N VAL A 132 -16.18 -53.65 -51.62
CA VAL A 132 -15.58 -52.53 -52.33
C VAL A 132 -15.28 -51.45 -51.29
N SER A 133 -14.02 -51.03 -51.20
CA SER A 133 -13.65 -50.00 -50.23
C SER A 133 -14.29 -48.66 -50.61
N TYR A 134 -14.58 -47.81 -49.63
CA TYR A 134 -15.15 -46.47 -49.90
C TYR A 134 -14.26 -45.64 -50.84
N GLY A 135 -12.94 -45.85 -50.81
CA GLY A 135 -12.00 -45.22 -51.73
C GLY A 135 -12.17 -45.67 -53.19
N ASP A 136 -12.56 -46.92 -53.42
CA ASP A 136 -12.80 -47.43 -54.78
C ASP A 136 -14.13 -46.91 -55.36
N LEU A 137 -15.16 -46.72 -54.51
CA LEU A 137 -16.41 -46.07 -54.92
C LEU A 137 -16.22 -44.62 -55.38
N LEU A 138 -15.30 -43.89 -54.75
CA LEU A 138 -15.02 -42.50 -55.12
C LEU A 138 -14.29 -42.39 -56.46
N ARG A 139 -13.43 -43.36 -56.82
CA ARG A 139 -12.75 -43.38 -58.12
C ARG A 139 -13.65 -43.75 -59.28
N MET A 140 -14.69 -44.55 -59.04
CA MET A 140 -15.68 -44.92 -60.06
C MET A 140 -16.65 -43.80 -60.42
N ARG A 141 -16.59 -42.66 -59.71
CA ARG A 141 -17.50 -41.51 -59.89
C ARG A 141 -16.80 -40.25 -60.44
N GLY A 142 -15.56 -40.38 -60.89
CA GLY A 142 -14.77 -39.34 -61.56
C GLY A 142 -14.59 -39.63 -63.04
#